data_AF-A0A7J2JGE0-F1
#
_entry.id   AF-A0A7J2JGE0-F1
#
_cell.length_a   1.000
_cell.length_b   1.000
_cell.length_c   1.000
_cell.angle_alpha   90.00
_cell.angle_beta   90.00
_cell.angle_gamma   90.00
#
_symmetry.space_group_name_H-M   'P 1'
#
loop_
_entity.id
_entity.type
_entity.pdbx_description
1 polymer ?
#
loop_
_entity_poly.entity_id
_entity_poly.type
_entity_poly.pdbx_seq_one_letter_code
_entity_poly.pdbx_strand_id
1 'polypeptide(L)'
;MSEITLRIPYSHVCPNCGAYYIPYGKNVPCPKCGLVEEERFEDFISKAALALLYNYANYGSFSIPPEEWSPVTLSEYIVHVVSVLFDYYKQKKGDFEKFTEEFLDLFEEWGEHSYLKKHIKDIALEVYKVVSKNLSGEI
;
A
#
# COMPACT_ATOMS: atom_id res chain seq x y z
N MET A 1 16.81 17.83 -10.29
CA MET A 1 16.95 16.64 -9.42
C MET A 1 15.97 15.61 -9.92
N SER A 2 16.41 14.43 -10.32
CA SER A 2 15.50 13.33 -10.66
C SER A 2 14.80 12.88 -9.38
N GLU A 3 13.48 12.67 -9.44
CA GLU A 3 12.74 12.10 -8.32
C GLU A 3 13.25 10.67 -8.06
N ILE A 4 13.60 10.38 -6.80
CA ILE A 4 14.04 9.04 -6.35
C ILE A 4 12.90 8.02 -6.51
N THR A 5 11.65 8.48 -6.39
CA THR A 5 10.44 7.68 -6.59
C THR A 5 9.23 8.54 -6.91
N LEU A 6 8.17 7.91 -7.37
CA LEU A 6 6.88 8.54 -7.56
C LEU A 6 6.19 8.72 -6.21
N ARG A 7 6.13 9.98 -5.75
CA ARG A 7 5.43 10.35 -4.51
C ARG A 7 3.93 10.50 -4.74
N ILE A 8 3.17 10.10 -3.72
CA ILE A 8 1.70 10.19 -3.71
C ILE A 8 1.30 10.86 -2.38
N PRO A 9 1.55 12.16 -2.17
CA PRO A 9 1.31 12.80 -0.87
C PRO A 9 -0.19 13.01 -0.64
N TYR A 10 -0.82 12.14 0.16
CA TYR A 10 -2.25 12.18 0.44
C TYR A 10 -2.56 11.64 1.84
N SER A 11 -3.45 12.31 2.56
CA SER A 11 -3.96 11.84 3.84
C SER A 11 -5.42 12.22 3.94
N HIS A 12 -6.23 11.26 4.36
CA HIS A 12 -7.67 11.42 4.47
C HIS A 12 -8.14 11.00 5.84
N VAL A 13 -9.05 11.78 6.39
CA VAL A 13 -9.63 11.59 7.71
C VAL A 13 -11.11 11.34 7.53
N CYS A 14 -11.58 10.18 7.98
CA CYS A 14 -12.99 9.84 7.91
C CYS A 14 -13.84 10.89 8.65
N PRO A 15 -14.83 11.52 7.99
CA PRO A 15 -15.62 12.59 8.58
C PRO A 15 -16.54 12.10 9.71
N ASN A 16 -16.84 10.79 9.78
CA ASN A 16 -17.71 10.22 10.80
C ASN A 16 -16.96 9.80 12.08
N CYS A 17 -15.75 9.26 11.97
CA CYS A 17 -15.05 8.68 13.13
C CYS A 17 -13.61 9.18 13.34
N GLY A 18 -13.11 10.08 12.49
CA GLY A 18 -11.76 10.63 12.60
C GLY A 18 -10.64 9.66 12.23
N ALA A 19 -10.95 8.45 11.75
CA ALA A 19 -9.94 7.48 11.35
C ALA A 19 -9.22 7.90 10.07
N TYR A 20 -7.89 7.81 10.07
CA TYR A 20 -7.09 7.96 8.87
C TYR A 20 -7.22 6.71 7.99
N TYR A 21 -7.58 6.84 6.71
CA TYR A 21 -7.60 5.76 5.73
C TYR A 21 -7.59 6.31 4.29
N ILE A 22 -7.49 5.47 3.27
CA ILE A 22 -7.55 5.89 1.85
C ILE A 22 -8.87 5.40 1.22
N PRO A 23 -9.82 6.28 0.86
CA PRO A 23 -11.03 5.89 0.13
C PRO A 23 -10.72 5.65 -1.36
N TYR A 24 -9.99 4.56 -1.67
CA TYR A 24 -9.43 4.30 -3.01
C TYR A 24 -10.42 3.74 -4.05
N GLY A 25 -11.70 3.57 -3.70
CA GLY A 25 -12.68 2.99 -4.62
C GLY A 25 -14.13 3.18 -4.16
N LYS A 26 -15.07 2.96 -5.08
CA LYS A 26 -16.52 3.25 -4.90
C LYS A 26 -17.19 2.48 -3.76
N ASN A 27 -16.66 1.31 -3.43
CA ASN A 27 -17.19 0.43 -2.39
C ASN A 27 -16.17 0.20 -1.27
N VAL A 28 -15.23 1.12 -1.07
CA VAL A 28 -14.23 1.04 0.00
C VAL A 28 -14.76 1.78 1.22
N PRO A 29 -15.28 1.07 2.25
CA PRO A 29 -15.71 1.71 3.48
C PRO A 29 -14.53 2.14 4.33
N CYS A 30 -14.75 3.11 5.21
CA CYS A 30 -13.86 3.40 6.31
C CYS A 30 -13.65 2.11 7.12
N PRO A 31 -12.39 1.66 7.32
CA PRO A 31 -12.10 0.41 8.03
C PRO A 31 -12.49 0.44 9.52
N LYS A 32 -12.70 1.62 10.10
CA LYS A 32 -13.07 1.77 11.52
C LYS A 32 -14.58 1.83 11.74
N CYS A 33 -15.33 2.55 10.89
CA CYS A 33 -16.76 2.80 11.13
C CYS A 33 -17.69 2.33 10.01
N GLY A 34 -17.17 1.84 8.88
CA GLY A 34 -17.99 1.33 7.78
C GLY A 34 -18.56 2.38 6.83
N LEU A 35 -18.38 3.69 7.10
CA LEU A 35 -18.87 4.76 6.22
C LEU A 35 -18.27 4.64 4.81
N VAL A 36 -19.11 4.68 3.79
CA VAL A 36 -18.68 4.79 2.39
C VAL A 36 -18.83 6.25 1.96
N GLU A 37 -17.73 6.93 1.68
CA GLU A 37 -17.69 8.38 1.39
C GLU A 37 -17.92 8.68 -0.10
N GLU A 38 -18.52 9.82 -0.44
CA GLU A 38 -18.70 10.23 -1.85
C GLU A 38 -17.38 10.67 -2.50
N GLU A 39 -16.59 11.49 -1.80
CA GLU A 39 -15.26 11.94 -2.23
C GLU A 39 -14.20 10.85 -2.00
N ARG A 40 -13.36 10.62 -3.01
CA ARG A 40 -12.51 9.43 -3.10
C ARG A 40 -11.21 9.71 -3.84
N PHE A 41 -10.21 8.89 -3.56
CA PHE A 41 -8.94 8.89 -4.30
C PHE A 41 -8.90 7.71 -5.29
N GLU A 42 -9.71 7.79 -6.34
CA GLU A 42 -10.03 6.63 -7.22
C GLU A 42 -8.82 6.04 -7.97
N ASP A 43 -7.75 6.81 -8.19
CA ASP A 43 -6.55 6.36 -8.91
C ASP A 43 -5.39 5.95 -7.98
N PHE A 44 -5.63 5.87 -6.66
CA PHE A 44 -4.61 5.52 -5.68
C PHE A 44 -3.94 4.17 -5.98
N ILE A 45 -4.73 3.12 -6.29
CA ILE A 45 -4.20 1.78 -6.59
C ILE A 45 -3.26 1.82 -7.80
N SER A 46 -3.66 2.50 -8.88
CA SER A 46 -2.84 2.63 -10.07
C SER A 46 -1.55 3.43 -9.82
N LYS A 47 -1.61 4.49 -9.02
CA LYS A 47 -0.43 5.27 -8.64
C LYS A 47 0.52 4.48 -7.75
N ALA A 48 0.00 3.76 -6.76
CA ALA A 48 0.79 2.89 -5.89
C ALA A 48 1.50 1.79 -6.69
N ALA A 49 0.77 1.10 -7.58
CA ALA A 49 1.37 0.10 -8.46
C ALA A 49 2.44 0.70 -9.38
N LEU A 50 2.21 1.89 -9.93
CA LEU A 50 3.19 2.59 -10.75
C LEU A 50 4.45 2.96 -9.96
N ALA A 51 4.32 3.39 -8.70
CA ALA A 51 5.47 3.67 -7.84
C ALA A 51 6.31 2.41 -7.59
N LEU A 52 5.66 1.28 -7.28
CA LEU A 52 6.33 -0.01 -7.10
C LEU A 52 7.06 -0.45 -8.39
N LEU A 53 6.38 -0.37 -9.53
CA LEU A 53 6.98 -0.73 -10.83
C LEU A 53 8.14 0.20 -11.21
N TYR A 54 8.01 1.50 -10.93
CA TYR A 54 9.08 2.48 -11.15
C TYR A 54 10.31 2.14 -10.30
N ASN A 55 10.12 1.85 -9.02
CA ASN A 55 11.22 1.47 -8.13
C ASN A 55 11.90 0.18 -8.63
N TYR A 56 11.09 -0.82 -8.97
CA TYR A 56 11.60 -2.09 -9.47
C TYR A 56 12.42 -1.92 -10.75
N ALA A 57 11.94 -1.11 -11.70
CA ALA A 57 12.62 -0.86 -12.96
C ALA A 57 13.96 -0.12 -12.79
N ASN A 58 14.08 0.76 -11.79
CA ASN A 58 15.29 1.56 -11.57
C ASN A 58 16.30 0.89 -10.62
N TYR A 59 15.83 0.08 -9.66
CA TYR A 59 16.66 -0.43 -8.55
C TYR A 59 16.63 -1.96 -8.40
N GLY A 60 15.76 -2.68 -9.12
CA GLY A 60 15.56 -4.12 -8.95
C GLY A 60 14.82 -4.52 -7.67
N SER A 61 14.33 -3.52 -6.92
CA SER A 61 13.66 -3.62 -5.62
C SER A 61 12.38 -2.79 -5.64
N PHE A 62 11.31 -3.27 -5.00
CA PHE A 62 10.05 -2.52 -4.88
C PHE A 62 10.12 -1.43 -3.80
N SER A 63 10.86 -1.69 -2.73
CA SER A 63 11.14 -0.73 -1.67
C SER A 63 12.35 0.13 -1.99
N ILE A 64 12.33 1.32 -1.40
CA ILE A 64 13.45 2.26 -1.38
C ILE A 64 14.03 2.28 0.02
N PRO A 65 15.36 2.33 0.16
CA PRO A 65 15.99 2.40 1.46
C PRO A 65 15.46 3.59 2.29
N PRO A 66 15.17 3.40 3.58
CA PRO A 66 14.58 4.43 4.44
C PRO A 66 15.45 5.69 4.58
N GLU A 67 16.76 5.59 4.35
CA GLU A 67 17.70 6.72 4.31
C GLU A 67 17.51 7.64 3.09
N GLU A 68 16.93 7.13 2.01
CA GLU A 68 16.68 7.89 0.78
C GLU A 68 15.24 8.40 0.69
N TRP A 69 14.32 7.76 1.42
CA TRP A 69 12.91 8.11 1.37
C TRP A 69 12.19 7.77 2.67
N SER A 70 11.62 8.81 3.30
CA SER A 70 10.76 8.67 4.47
C SER A 70 9.32 9.09 4.13
N PRO A 71 8.32 8.26 4.47
CA PRO A 71 6.91 8.60 4.25
C PRO A 71 6.49 9.73 5.19
N VAL A 72 5.82 10.76 4.66
CA VAL A 72 5.31 11.90 5.45
C VAL A 72 3.78 11.98 5.46
N THR A 73 3.13 11.13 4.67
CA THR A 73 1.67 11.03 4.57
C THR A 73 1.21 9.58 4.72
N LEU A 74 -0.08 9.36 5.02
CA LEU A 74 -0.65 8.01 5.14
C LEU A 74 -0.47 7.20 3.85
N SER A 75 -0.75 7.79 2.69
CA SER A 75 -0.60 7.11 1.40
C SER A 75 0.84 6.66 1.16
N GLU A 76 1.82 7.51 1.45
CA GLU A 76 3.24 7.14 1.36
C GLU A 76 3.60 6.04 2.36
N TYR A 77 3.10 6.11 3.60
CA TYR A 77 3.31 5.04 4.57
C TYR A 77 2.74 3.70 4.08
N ILE A 78 1.53 3.68 3.53
CA ILE A 78 0.93 2.46 2.98
C ILE A 78 1.75 1.94 1.80
N VAL A 79 2.16 2.83 0.87
CA VAL A 79 3.04 2.45 -0.26
C VAL A 79 4.35 1.86 0.25
N HIS A 80 4.95 2.43 1.30
CA HIS A 80 6.16 1.88 1.92
C HIS A 80 5.95 0.44 2.39
N VAL A 81 4.90 0.19 3.20
CA VAL A 81 4.59 -1.14 3.73
C VAL A 81 4.34 -2.13 2.61
N VAL A 82 3.58 -1.73 1.58
CA VAL A 82 3.29 -2.57 0.41
C VAL A 82 4.55 -2.84 -0.41
N SER A 83 5.43 -1.87 -0.61
CA SER A 83 6.72 -2.06 -1.28
C SER A 83 7.60 -3.09 -0.56
N VAL A 84 7.74 -2.95 0.76
CA VAL A 84 8.53 -3.90 1.58
C VAL A 84 7.92 -5.29 1.52
N LEU A 85 6.58 -5.41 1.65
CA LEU A 85 5.86 -6.67 1.49
C LEU A 85 6.23 -7.38 0.18
N PHE A 86 6.28 -6.66 -0.94
CA PHE A 86 6.62 -7.24 -2.25
C PHE A 86 8.06 -7.77 -2.30
N ASP A 87 9.03 -7.06 -1.71
CA ASP A 87 10.42 -7.52 -1.68
C ASP A 87 10.60 -8.79 -0.83
N TYR A 88 9.85 -8.93 0.27
CA TYR A 88 9.84 -10.16 1.03
C TYR A 88 9.10 -11.29 0.30
N TYR A 89 7.97 -10.99 -0.36
CA TYR A 89 7.20 -11.98 -1.10
C TYR A 89 8.01 -12.58 -2.26
N LYS A 90 8.79 -11.74 -2.98
CA LYS A 90 9.69 -12.14 -4.07
C LYS A 90 10.65 -13.27 -3.68
N GLN A 91 11.02 -13.34 -2.38
CA GLN A 91 11.94 -14.34 -1.85
C GLN A 91 11.24 -15.64 -1.42
N LYS A 92 9.98 -15.58 -0.98
CA LYS A 92 9.29 -16.75 -0.41
C LYS A 92 8.45 -17.52 -1.43
N LYS A 93 7.83 -16.85 -2.41
CA LYS A 93 6.85 -17.37 -3.40
C LYS A 93 5.68 -18.15 -2.76
N GLY A 94 4.46 -18.04 -3.29
CA GLY A 94 3.32 -18.80 -2.78
C GLY A 94 1.97 -18.15 -3.00
N ASP A 95 1.07 -18.29 -2.03
CA ASP A 95 -0.20 -17.56 -2.01
C ASP A 95 0.05 -16.14 -1.48
N PHE A 96 -0.11 -15.14 -2.35
CA PHE A 96 0.15 -13.75 -2.01
C PHE A 96 -0.77 -13.22 -0.91
N GLU A 97 -2.04 -13.65 -0.87
CA GLU A 97 -2.98 -13.18 0.13
C GLU A 97 -2.62 -13.71 1.52
N LYS A 98 -2.34 -15.01 1.62
CA LYS A 98 -1.90 -15.63 2.87
C LYS A 98 -0.59 -15.03 3.35
N PHE A 99 0.37 -14.85 2.43
CA PHE A 99 1.64 -14.21 2.76
C PHE A 99 1.46 -12.77 3.26
N THR A 100 0.56 -12.00 2.64
CA THR A 100 0.25 -10.62 3.06
C THR A 100 -0.30 -10.59 4.49
N GLU A 101 -1.18 -11.52 4.84
CA GLU A 101 -1.72 -11.63 6.18
C GLU A 101 -0.63 -11.95 7.21
N GLU A 102 0.18 -12.97 6.93
CA GLU A 102 1.32 -13.35 7.77
C GLU A 102 2.34 -12.22 7.92
N PHE A 103 2.64 -11.49 6.85
CA PHE A 103 3.56 -10.35 6.87
C PHE A 103 3.03 -9.21 7.74
N LEU A 104 1.75 -8.86 7.62
CA LEU A 104 1.14 -7.81 8.43
C LEU A 104 0.99 -8.20 9.91
N ASP A 105 0.99 -9.49 10.23
CA ASP A 105 1.04 -9.99 11.61
C ASP A 105 2.43 -9.89 12.25
N LEU A 106 3.50 -9.65 11.47
CA LEU A 106 4.84 -9.40 12.03
C LEU A 106 4.96 -8.03 12.72
N PHE A 107 4.04 -7.12 12.45
CA PHE A 107 3.99 -5.82 13.11
C PHE A 107 3.34 -5.99 14.49
N GLU A 108 4.17 -6.10 15.53
CA GLU A 108 3.74 -6.38 16.91
C GLU A 108 2.83 -5.27 17.51
N GLU A 109 2.87 -4.04 16.97
CA GLU A 109 2.16 -2.90 17.53
C GLU A 109 1.35 -2.13 16.48
N TRP A 110 0.19 -2.66 16.11
CA TRP A 110 -0.81 -1.85 15.41
C TRP A 110 -1.53 -0.87 16.34
N GLY A 111 -1.63 -1.20 17.63
CA GLY A 111 -2.28 -0.38 18.66
C GLY A 111 -3.67 0.13 18.25
N GLU A 112 -3.89 1.43 18.45
CA GLU A 112 -5.12 2.15 18.06
C GLU A 112 -5.38 2.16 16.55
N HIS A 113 -4.38 1.77 15.74
CA HIS A 113 -4.44 1.71 14.28
C HIS A 113 -4.64 0.28 13.75
N SER A 114 -5.00 -0.70 14.58
CA SER A 114 -5.35 -2.07 14.15
C SER A 114 -6.38 -2.13 13.02
N TYR A 115 -7.28 -1.14 12.95
CA TYR A 115 -8.23 -1.00 11.84
C TYR A 115 -7.53 -0.84 10.47
N LEU A 116 -6.31 -0.30 10.40
CA LEU A 116 -5.56 -0.14 9.15
C LEU A 116 -5.04 -1.46 8.60
N LYS A 117 -4.82 -2.49 9.43
CA LYS A 117 -4.24 -3.75 8.98
C LYS A 117 -5.03 -4.36 7.81
N LYS A 118 -6.35 -4.49 7.98
CA LYS A 118 -7.24 -4.99 6.92
C LYS A 118 -7.22 -4.07 5.70
N HIS A 119 -7.20 -2.75 5.92
CA HIS A 119 -7.18 -1.78 4.84
C HIS A 119 -5.91 -1.89 3.98
N ILE A 120 -4.75 -2.06 4.61
CA ILE A 120 -3.46 -2.27 3.94
C ILE A 120 -3.45 -3.62 3.21
N LYS A 121 -3.99 -4.68 3.81
CA LYS A 121 -4.18 -5.98 3.13
C LYS A 121 -4.97 -5.80 1.84
N ASP A 122 -6.15 -5.19 1.91
CA ASP A 122 -7.03 -4.99 0.75
C ASP A 122 -6.33 -4.17 -0.35
N ILE A 123 -5.58 -3.11 0.02
CA ILE A 123 -4.76 -2.33 -0.91
C ILE A 123 -3.66 -3.19 -1.55
N ALA A 124 -2.92 -3.96 -0.75
CA ALA A 124 -1.84 -4.80 -1.25
C ALA A 124 -2.34 -5.81 -2.29
N LEU A 125 -3.51 -6.42 -2.08
CA LEU A 125 -4.13 -7.34 -3.03
C LEU A 125 -4.50 -6.65 -4.35
N GLU A 126 -5.08 -5.45 -4.29
CA GLU A 126 -5.42 -4.68 -5.49
C GLU A 126 -4.16 -4.23 -6.25
N VAL A 127 -3.12 -3.78 -5.55
CA VAL A 127 -1.83 -3.43 -6.14
C VAL A 127 -1.18 -4.66 -6.78
N TYR A 128 -1.21 -5.82 -6.13
CA TYR A 128 -0.67 -7.07 -6.67
C TYR A 128 -1.33 -7.48 -7.99
N LYS A 129 -2.65 -7.34 -8.12
CA LYS A 129 -3.35 -7.58 -9.40
C LYS A 129 -2.82 -6.69 -10.53
N VAL A 130 -2.41 -5.46 -10.23
CA VAL A 130 -1.86 -4.54 -11.24
C VAL A 130 -0.40 -4.87 -11.54
N VAL A 131 0.44 -5.03 -10.51
CA VAL A 131 1.88 -5.29 -10.68
C VAL A 131 2.12 -6.65 -11.36
N SER A 132 1.42 -7.71 -10.96
CA SER A 132 1.58 -9.07 -11.53
C SER A 132 1.26 -9.16 -13.02
N LYS A 133 0.31 -8.34 -13.51
CA LYS A 133 0.01 -8.23 -14.95
C LYS A 133 1.14 -7.57 -15.74
N ASN A 134 1.91 -6.68 -15.11
CA ASN A 134 2.98 -5.92 -15.76
C ASN A 134 4.35 -6.60 -15.66
N LEU A 135 4.56 -7.50 -14.69
CA LEU A 135 5.83 -8.20 -14.46
C LEU A 135 5.85 -9.68 -14.86
N SER A 136 4.83 -10.18 -15.57
CA SER A 136 4.78 -11.50 -16.24
C SER A 136 5.70 -12.60 -15.65
N GLY A 137 5.44 -13.01 -14.40
CA GLY A 137 6.11 -14.16 -13.76
C GLY A 137 7.33 -13.87 -12.87
N GLU A 138 7.71 -12.61 -12.68
CA GLU A 138 8.86 -12.20 -11.85
C GLU A 138 8.52 -11.61 -10.47
N ILE A 139 7.30 -11.84 -9.96
CA ILE A 139 6.98 -11.56 -8.55
C ILE A 139 7.08 -12.84 -7.74
#